data_AF-A0A482TH01-F1
#
_entry.id   AF-A0A482TH01-F1
#
_cell.length_a   1.000
_cell.length_b   1.000
_cell.length_c   1.000
_cell.angle_alpha   90.00
_cell.angle_beta   90.00
_cell.angle_gamma   90.00
#
_symmetry.space_group_name_H-M   'P 1'
#
loop_
_entity.id
_entity.type
_entity.pdbx_description
1 polymer ?
#
loop_
_entity_poly.entity_id
_entity_poly.type
_entity_poly.pdbx_seq_one_letter_code
_entity_poly.pdbx_strand_id
1 'polypeptide(L)' 'MVGTEAIGRLLRLAGVGPREQSETHGSPEFPYVCRGCGTAYDVQYHVCPDCGGFSVERRVDDGVASD' A
#
# COMPACT_ATOMS: atom_id res chain seq x y z
N MET A 1 -13.44 6.36 -33.66
CA MET A 1 -12.79 6.42 -32.31
C MET A 1 -11.57 5.52 -32.34
N VAL A 2 -10.35 6.09 -32.35
CA VAL A 2 -9.04 5.38 -32.39
C VAL A 2 -8.13 5.89 -31.25
N GLY A 3 -8.70 6.62 -30.28
CA GLY A 3 -7.90 7.34 -29.29
C GLY A 3 -7.17 6.42 -28.30
N THR A 4 -7.81 5.32 -27.88
CA THR A 4 -7.29 4.43 -26.83
C THR A 4 -6.16 3.52 -27.33
N GLU A 5 -6.24 3.06 -28.57
CA GLU A 5 -5.24 2.21 -29.22
C GLU A 5 -3.89 2.94 -29.41
N ALA A 6 -3.94 4.20 -29.84
CA ALA A 6 -2.75 5.04 -30.03
C ALA A 6 -2.03 5.33 -28.71
N ILE A 7 -2.81 5.63 -27.65
CA ILE A 7 -2.27 5.86 -26.31
C ILE A 7 -1.58 4.59 -25.77
N GLY A 8 -2.20 3.42 -25.96
CA GLY A 8 -1.61 2.14 -25.53
C GLY A 8 -0.24 1.85 -26.17
N ARG A 9 -0.05 2.19 -27.46
CA ARG A 9 1.24 2.02 -28.15
C ARG A 9 2.33 2.95 -27.63
N LEU A 10 1.98 4.20 -27.34
CA LEU A 10 2.92 5.19 -26.80
C LEU A 10 3.39 4.81 -25.40
N LEU A 11 2.47 4.34 -24.56
CA LEU A 11 2.76 3.87 -23.20
C LEU A 11 3.75 2.69 -23.18
N ARG A 12 3.59 1.72 -24.09
CA ARG A 12 4.54 0.60 -24.24
C ARG A 12 5.94 1.05 -24.68
N LEU A 13 6.04 1.97 -25.63
CA LEU A 13 7.33 2.51 -26.08
C LEU A 13 8.06 3.26 -24.96
N ALA A 14 7.32 3.95 -24.09
CA ALA A 14 7.87 4.65 -22.93
C ALA A 14 8.23 3.72 -21.76
N GLY A 15 7.95 2.42 -21.84
CA GLY A 15 8.12 1.48 -20.72
C GLY A 15 7.14 1.74 -19.55
N VAL A 16 6.09 2.52 -19.77
CA VAL A 16 5.08 2.88 -18.76
C VAL A 16 3.80 2.13 -19.09
N GLY A 17 3.71 0.87 -18.68
CA GLY A 17 2.46 0.12 -18.75
C GLY A 17 1.48 0.57 -17.66
N PRO A 18 0.17 0.26 -17.78
CA PRO A 18 -0.68 0.19 -16.61
C PRO A 18 0.08 -0.68 -15.60
N ARG A 19 0.31 -0.17 -14.39
CA ARG A 19 0.79 -1.03 -13.32
C ARG A 19 -0.37 -2.00 -13.13
N GLU A 20 -0.28 -3.19 -13.71
CA GLU A 20 -1.18 -4.28 -13.34
C GLU A 20 -0.98 -4.40 -11.84
N GLN A 21 -1.99 -3.94 -11.12
CA GLN A 21 -2.04 -4.01 -9.67
C GLN A 21 -2.03 -5.51 -9.45
N SER A 22 -0.85 -6.06 -9.22
CA SER A 22 -0.69 -7.47 -8.92
C SER A 22 -1.42 -7.63 -7.61
N GLU A 23 -2.68 -8.04 -7.69
CA GLU A 23 -3.56 -8.36 -6.56
C GLU A 23 -3.05 -9.68 -5.96
N THR A 24 -1.83 -9.62 -5.42
CA THR A 24 -1.22 -10.60 -4.53
C THR A 24 -0.32 -9.80 -3.59
N HIS A 25 -0.94 -8.90 -2.86
CA HIS A 25 -0.46 -8.48 -1.56
C HIS A 25 -1.73 -8.45 -0.73
N GLY A 26 -2.00 -9.54 -0.01
CA GLY A 26 -3.02 -9.54 1.03
C GLY A 26 -2.65 -8.43 1.99
N SER A 27 -3.28 -7.27 1.83
CA SER A 27 -3.07 -6.15 2.74
C SER A 27 -3.42 -6.69 4.12
N PRO A 28 -2.51 -6.64 5.11
CA PRO A 28 -2.80 -7.19 6.42
C PRO A 28 -4.11 -6.60 6.93
N GLU A 29 -4.96 -7.44 7.53
CA GLU A 29 -6.27 -7.01 8.07
C GLU A 29 -6.13 -5.82 9.04
N PHE A 30 -4.94 -5.68 9.64
CA PHE A 30 -4.54 -4.55 10.45
C PHE A 30 -3.22 -3.96 9.93
N PRO A 31 -3.25 -3.09 8.92
CA PRO A 31 -2.04 -2.53 8.33
C PRO A 31 -1.41 -1.45 9.19
N TYR A 32 -2.05 -1.01 10.27
CA TYR A 32 -1.53 0.06 11.12
C TYR A 32 -1.23 -0.43 12.53
N VAL A 33 -0.15 0.07 13.11
CA VAL A 33 0.25 -0.26 14.49
C VAL A 33 0.72 0.99 15.22
N CYS A 34 0.28 1.16 16.47
CA CYS A 34 0.84 2.17 17.35
C CYS A 34 2.21 1.74 17.87
N ARG A 35 3.25 2.54 17.68
CA ARG A 35 4.60 2.29 18.23
C ARG A 35 4.71 2.49 19.74
N GLY A 36 3.74 3.18 20.35
CA GLY A 36 3.70 3.43 21.80
C GLY A 36 3.18 2.23 22.59
N CYS A 37 2.03 1.68 22.19
CA CYS A 37 1.35 0.58 22.90
C CYS A 37 1.27 -0.73 22.12
N GLY A 38 1.61 -0.75 20.83
CA GLY A 38 1.56 -1.95 19.98
C GLY A 38 0.18 -2.29 19.41
N THR A 39 -0.87 -1.53 19.73
CA THR A 39 -2.23 -1.82 19.25
C THR A 39 -2.32 -1.75 17.73
N ALA A 40 -2.99 -2.73 17.15
CA ALA A 40 -3.20 -2.92 15.72
C ALA A 40 -4.54 -2.29 15.28
N TYR A 41 -4.57 -1.63 14.12
CA TYR A 41 -5.77 -1.02 13.55
C TYR A 41 -5.88 -1.31 12.06
N ASP A 42 -7.11 -1.46 11.57
CA ASP A 42 -7.43 -1.64 10.15
C ASP A 42 -7.39 -0.30 9.39
N VAL A 43 -7.61 0.82 10.09
CA VAL A 43 -7.51 2.18 9.57
C VAL A 43 -6.38 2.97 10.22
N GLN A 44 -5.91 4.02 9.52
CA GLN A 44 -4.90 4.93 10.06
C GLN A 44 -5.54 5.98 10.97
N TYR A 45 -5.10 6.05 12.22
CA TYR A 45 -5.47 7.10 13.16
C TYR A 45 -4.33 8.12 13.32
N HIS A 46 -4.63 9.41 13.37
CA HIS A 46 -3.64 10.44 13.71
C HIS A 46 -3.22 10.40 15.19
N VAL A 47 -4.09 9.89 16.06
CA VAL A 47 -3.86 9.72 17.50
C VAL A 47 -4.35 8.34 17.90
N CYS A 48 -3.53 7.58 18.62
CA CYS A 48 -3.89 6.25 19.08
C CYS A 48 -5.04 6.32 20.10
N PRO A 49 -6.17 5.63 19.85
CA PRO A 49 -7.31 5.65 20.77
C PRO A 49 -7.05 4.94 22.11
N ASP A 50 -6.07 4.01 22.17
CA ASP A 50 -5.72 3.30 23.42
C ASP A 50 -4.81 4.11 24.35
N CYS A 51 -3.75 4.71 23.80
CA CYS A 51 -2.71 5.34 24.61
C CYS A 51 -2.55 6.86 24.40
N GLY A 52 -3.28 7.45 23.44
CA GLY A 52 -3.17 8.88 23.11
C GLY A 52 -1.87 9.27 22.37
N GLY A 53 -1.00 8.31 22.04
CA GLY A 53 0.24 8.56 21.32
C GLY A 53 0.04 8.89 19.83
N PHE A 54 0.99 9.62 19.25
CA PHE A 54 0.93 10.10 17.85
C PHE A 54 1.68 9.22 16.85
N SER A 55 2.12 8.04 17.26
CA SER A 55 3.01 7.17 16.47
C SER A 55 2.25 5.95 15.93
N VAL A 56 1.16 6.17 15.19
CA VAL A 56 0.43 5.11 14.48
C VAL A 56 0.94 5.05 13.04
N GLU A 57 1.68 4.00 12.73
CA GLU A 57 2.40 3.86 11.45
C GLU A 57 1.91 2.61 10.71
N ARG A 58 2.07 2.60 9.40
CA ARG A 58 1.81 1.39 8.62
C ARG A 58 2.84 0.32 9.00
N ARG A 59 2.40 -0.90 9.25
CA ARG A 59 3.29 -2.06 9.29
C ARG A 59 3.96 -2.15 7.93
N VAL A 60 5.27 -2.00 7.91
CA VAL A 60 6.04 -2.41 6.76
C VAL A 60 6.07 -3.92 6.88
N ASP A 61 5.19 -4.59 6.14
CA ASP A 61 5.40 -5.99 5.83
C ASP A 61 6.68 -5.97 4.99
N ASP A 62 7.82 -6.11 5.67
CA ASP A 62 9.09 -6.38 5.02
C ASP A 62 8.88 -7.76 4.40
N GLY A 63 8.36 -7.76 3.18
CA GLY A 63 8.26 -8.93 2.35
C GLY A 63 9.67 -9.40 2.15
N VAL A 64 10.16 -10.21 3.09
CA VAL A 64 11.41 -10.92 3.00
C VAL A 64 11.31 -11.68 1.69
N ALA A 65 11.94 -11.10 0.68
CA ALA A 65 12.36 -11.77 -0.53
C ALA A 65 13.38 -12.82 -0.10
N SER A 66 12.89 -13.95 0.40
CA SER A 66 13.63 -15.19 0.39
C SER A 66 13.45 -15.79 -1.00
N ASP A 67 14.31 -15.41 -1.94
CA ASP A 67 15.08 -16.34 -2.80
C ASP A 67 16.12 -15.55 -3.63
#